data_AF-A0A6M2A760-F1
#
_entry.id   AF-A0A6M2A760-F1
#
_cell.length_a   1.000
_cell.length_b   1.000
_cell.length_c   1.000
_cell.angle_alpha   90.00
_cell.angle_beta   90.00
_cell.angle_gamma   90.00
#
_symmetry.space_group_name_H-M   'P 1'
#
loop_
_entity.id
_entity.type
_entity.pdbx_description
1 polymer ?
#
loop_
_entity_poly.entity_id
_entity_poly.type
_entity_poly.pdbx_seq_one_letter_code
_entity_poly.pdbx_strand_id
1 'polypeptide(L)' 'MKLKDYFKKYSINKAGFAKNLGMSRSYIYWLIKGGIPSVEAAKKIEEATEGRVTKEELLFPEDTQ' A
#
# COMPACT_ATOMS: atom_id res chain seq x y z
N MET A 1 -2.25 2.86 -9.63
CA MET A 1 -1.67 4.04 -8.95
C MET A 1 -0.76 3.57 -7.83
N LYS A 2 0.43 4.15 -7.66
CA LYS A 2 1.33 3.74 -6.56
C LYS A 2 0.73 4.07 -5.19
N LEU A 3 1.00 3.22 -4.19
CA LEU A 3 0.53 3.38 -2.81
C LEU A 3 0.89 4.76 -2.21
N LYS A 4 2.08 5.27 -2.52
CA LYS A 4 2.52 6.62 -2.12
C LYS A 4 1.59 7.72 -2.65
N ASP A 5 1.18 7.59 -3.91
CA ASP A 5 0.33 8.57 -4.58
C ASP A 5 -1.10 8.51 -4.05
N TYR A 6 -1.59 7.30 -3.74
CA TYR A 6 -2.85 7.10 -3.04
C TYR A 6 -2.89 7.87 -1.72
N PHE A 7 -1.87 7.70 -0.86
CA PHE A 7 -1.80 8.44 0.41
C PHE A 7 -1.79 9.96 0.22
N LYS A 8 -1.08 10.45 -0.80
CA LYS A 8 -0.99 11.88 -1.10
C LYS A 8 -2.31 12.43 -1.64
N LYS A 9 -2.95 11.72 -2.57
CA LYS A 9 -4.18 12.16 -3.25
C LYS A 9 -5.40 12.21 -2.32
N TYR A 10 -5.52 11.24 -1.42
CA TYR A 10 -6.67 11.10 -0.54
C TYR A 10 -6.41 11.63 0.88
N SER A 11 -5.27 12.29 1.13
CA SER A 11 -4.87 12.80 2.45
C SER A 11 -5.00 11.75 3.58
N ILE A 12 -4.74 10.48 3.24
CA ILE A 12 -4.92 9.36 4.16
C ILE A 12 -3.81 9.39 5.21
N ASN A 13 -4.20 9.32 6.48
CA ASN A 13 -3.25 9.20 7.58
C ASN A 13 -2.62 7.78 7.58
N LYS A 14 -1.33 7.71 7.26
CA LYS A 14 -0.53 6.47 7.22
C LYS A 14 -0.59 5.67 8.52
N ALA A 15 -0.60 6.35 9.67
CA ALA A 15 -0.65 5.69 10.98
C ALA A 15 -2.04 5.08 11.25
N GLY A 16 -3.10 5.78 10.85
CA GLY A 16 -4.47 5.26 10.92
C GLY A 16 -4.68 4.09 9.96
N PHE A 17 -4.17 4.21 8.73
CA PHE A 17 -4.21 3.15 7.73
C PHE A 17 -3.49 1.88 8.20
N ALA A 18 -2.28 2.03 8.76
CA ALA A 18 -1.54 0.92 9.36
C ALA A 18 -2.35 0.22 10.46
N LYS A 19 -2.94 1.00 11.38
CA LYS A 19 -3.76 0.48 12.47
C LYS A 19 -4.99 -0.28 11.96
N ASN A 20 -5.69 0.25 10.96
CA ASN A 20 -6.87 -0.37 10.37
C ASN A 20 -6.55 -1.71 9.69
N LEU A 21 -5.36 -1.81 9.07
CA LEU A 21 -4.89 -3.04 8.44
C LEU A 21 -4.25 -4.04 9.42
N GLY A 22 -4.11 -3.69 10.71
CA GLY A 22 -3.36 -4.50 11.68
C GLY A 22 -1.87 -4.57 11.37
N MET A 23 -1.32 -3.59 10.65
CA MET A 23 0.08 -3.52 10.23
C MET A 23 0.85 -2.48 11.06
N SER A 24 2.17 -2.67 11.19
CA SER A 24 3.01 -1.67 11.86
C SER A 24 3.18 -0.42 10.98
N ARG A 25 3.35 0.75 11.62
CA ARG A 25 3.62 2.00 10.89
C ARG A 25 4.90 1.90 10.06
N SER A 26 5.92 1.23 10.59
CA SER A 26 7.19 0.99 9.91
C SER A 26 7.01 0.14 8.66
N TYR A 27 6.10 -0.85 8.70
CA TYR A 27 5.77 -1.66 7.53
C TYR A 27 5.15 -0.83 6.42
N ILE A 28 4.15 0.01 6.72
CA ILE A 28 3.57 0.93 5.72
C ILE A 28 4.63 1.87 5.15
N TYR A 29 5.54 2.40 5.99
CA TYR A 29 6.61 3.27 5.52
C TYR A 29 7.60 2.55 4.60
N TRP A 30 7.89 1.28 4.88
CA TRP A 30 8.71 0.41 4.04
C TRP A 30 8.04 0.14 2.69
N LEU A 31 6.73 -0.14 2.66
CA LEU A 31 5.97 -0.31 1.41
C LEU A 31 5.98 0.96 0.55
N ILE A 32 5.83 2.15 1.16
CA ILE A 32 5.88 3.44 0.44
C ILE A 32 7.25 3.67 -0.22
N LYS A 33 8.33 3.10 0.35
CA LYS A 33 9.68 3.17 -0.21
C LYS A 33 9.96 2.15 -1.32
N GLY A 34 8.98 1.31 -1.67
CA GLY A 34 9.13 0.25 -2.68
C GLY A 34 9.35 -1.14 -2.09
N GLY A 35 9.10 -1.34 -0.79
CA GLY A 35 9.08 -2.67 -0.21
C GLY A 35 7.98 -3.54 -0.82
N ILE A 36 8.27 -4.82 -1.03
CA ILE A 36 7.36 -5.81 -1.63
C ILE A 36 6.61 -6.55 -0.51
N PRO A 37 5.29 -6.34 -0.33
CA PRO A 37 4.53 -7.03 0.70
C PRO A 37 4.38 -8.53 0.43
N SER A 38 3.89 -9.28 1.42
CA SER A 38 3.38 -10.62 1.15
C SER A 38 2.09 -10.53 0.31
N VAL A 39 1.75 -11.61 -0.40
CA VAL A 39 0.52 -11.67 -1.22
C VAL A 39 -0.73 -11.39 -0.38
N GLU A 40 -0.78 -11.88 0.85
CA GLU A 40 -1.90 -11.61 1.77
C GLU A 40 -1.98 -10.13 2.15
N ALA A 41 -0.84 -9.51 2.46
CA ALA A 41 -0.80 -8.08 2.78
C ALA A 41 -1.17 -7.23 1.55
N ALA A 42 -0.73 -7.62 0.35
CA ALA A 42 -1.09 -6.95 -0.89
C ALA A 42 -2.61 -6.97 -1.14
N LYS A 43 -3.26 -8.13 -0.96
CA LYS A 43 -4.73 -8.26 -1.06
C LYS A 43 -5.45 -7.38 -0.04
N LYS A 44 -5.01 -7.38 1.23
CA LYS A 44 -5.60 -6.52 2.28
C LYS A 44 -5.50 -5.04 1.93
N ILE A 45 -4.37 -4.60 1.36
CA ILE A 45 -4.19 -3.22 0.92
C ILE A 45 -5.08 -2.90 -0.29
N GLU A 46 -5.19 -3.81 -1.25
CA GLU A 46 -6.09 -3.65 -2.40
C GLU A 46 -7.55 -3.50 -1.97
N GLU A 47 -8.03 -4.37 -1.09
CA GLU A 47 -9.37 -4.29 -0.52
C GLU A 47 -9.58 -2.98 0.26
N ALA A 48 -8.63 -2.59 1.11
CA ALA A 48 -8.72 -1.36 1.90
C ALA A 48 -8.59 -0.07 1.08
N THR A 49 -8.08 -0.17 -0.15
CA THR A 49 -8.02 0.95 -1.09
C THR A 49 -9.11 0.89 -2.14
N GLU A 50 -10.05 -0.07 -2.03
CA GLU A 50 -11.15 -0.30 -2.98
C GLU A 50 -10.63 -0.50 -4.42
N GLY A 51 -9.52 -1.24 -4.56
CA GLY A 51 -8.90 -1.52 -5.86
C GLY A 51 -8.14 -0.33 -6.47
N ARG A 52 -8.01 0.80 -5.77
CA ARG A 52 -7.26 1.98 -6.27
C ARG A 52 -5.75 1.75 -6.28
N VAL A 53 -5.25 0.87 -5.41
CA VAL A 53 -3.89 0.34 -5.41
C VAL A 53 -4.03 -1.16 -5.60
N THR A 54 -3.59 -1.70 -6.73
CA THR A 54 -3.76 -3.14 -6.99
C THR A 54 -2.67 -3.95 -6.30
N LYS A 55 -2.96 -5.22 -6.00
CA LYS A 55 -1.93 -6.13 -5.48
C LYS A 55 -0.78 -6.31 -6.47
N GLU A 56 -1.04 -6.28 -7.78
CA GLU A 56 -0.02 -6.38 -8.82
C GLU A 56 0.96 -5.21 -8.72
N GLU A 57 0.48 -3.97 -8.57
CA GLU A 57 1.35 -2.81 -8.39
C GLU A 57 2.18 -2.85 -7.10
N LEU A 58 1.66 -3.51 -6.06
CA LEU A 58 2.37 -3.69 -4.80
C LEU A 58 3.43 -4.79 -4.86
N LEU A 59 3.13 -5.89 -5.55
CA LEU A 59 4.02 -7.05 -5.68
C LEU A 59 5.09 -6.84 -6.76
N PHE A 60 4.79 -6.01 -7.76
CA PHE A 60 5.67 -5.72 -8.90
C PHE A 60 5.82 -4.20 -9.10
N PRO A 61 6.51 -3.50 -8.19
CA PRO A 61 6.64 -2.04 -8.23
C PRO A 61 7.48 -1.48 -9.40
N GLU A 62 8.02 -2.32 -10.29
CA GLU A 62 8.94 -1.98 -11.38
C GLU A 62 8.45 -2.26 -12.82
N ASP A 63 7.16 -2.49 -13.08
CA ASP A 63 6.64 -2.68 -14.45
C ASP A 63 5.72 -1.54 -14.93
N THR A 64 6.29 -0.34 -15.06
CA THR A 64 5.81 0.67 -16.01
C THR A 64 7.03 1.45 -16.50
N GLN A 65 7.83 0.77 -17.34
CA GLN A 65 8.67 1.46 -18.32
C GLN A 65 7.81 2.06 -19.42
#